data_AF-A0A9D4AYE5-F1
#
_entry.id   AF-A0A9D4AYE5-F1
#
_cell.length_a   1.000
_cell.length_b   1.000
_cell.length_c   1.000
_cell.angle_alpha   90.00
_cell.angle_beta   90.00
_cell.angle_gamma   90.00
#
_symmetry.space_group_name_H-M   'P 1'
#
loop_
_entity.id
_entity.type
_entity.pdbx_description
1 polymer ?
#
loop_
_entity_poly.entity_id
_entity_poly.type
_entity_poly.pdbx_seq_one_letter_code
_entity_poly.pdbx_strand_id
1 'polypeptide(L)' 'MESGRLEKFPSPGRGSGLRALRRARLGELLYRAEPFACTVTKQRLGGVCERCLRRNERLLRCSQCKIARYCDTRCQ' A
#
# COMPACT_ATOMS: atom_id res chain seq x y z
N MET A 1 -3.51 -16.06 -0.06
CA MET A 1 -3.29 -15.46 -1.39
C MET A 1 -4.43 -15.95 -2.27
N GLU A 2 -5.32 -15.08 -2.77
CA GLU A 2 -6.39 -15.50 -3.70
C GLU A 2 -5.75 -15.89 -5.04
N SER A 3 -5.12 -17.07 -5.08
CA SER A 3 -4.53 -17.65 -6.27
C SER A 3 -5.63 -18.35 -7.06
N GLY A 4 -6.08 -17.74 -8.14
CA GLY A 4 -7.01 -18.41 -9.07
C GLY A 4 -7.57 -17.57 -10.21
N ARG A 5 -7.44 -16.24 -10.19
CA ARG A 5 -7.98 -15.36 -11.25
C ARG A 5 -6.94 -14.81 -12.21
N LEU A 6 -5.69 -14.78 -11.79
CA LEU A 6 -4.57 -14.16 -12.50
C LEU A 6 -3.39 -15.13 -12.55
N GLU A 7 -2.62 -15.08 -13.64
CA GLU A 7 -1.36 -15.79 -13.79
C GLU A 7 -0.24 -14.83 -14.22
N LYS A 8 1.00 -15.19 -13.89
CA LYS A 8 2.19 -14.56 -14.46
C LYS A 8 2.46 -15.18 -15.84
N PHE A 9 2.78 -14.36 -16.84
CA PHE A 9 3.11 -14.84 -18.18
C PHE A 9 4.25 -14.02 -18.83
N PRO A 10 4.98 -14.57 -19.81
CA PRO A 10 5.94 -13.79 -20.60
C PRO A 10 5.21 -12.90 -21.62
N SER A 11 5.35 -11.57 -21.50
CA SER A 11 4.81 -10.58 -22.43
C SER A 11 5.86 -10.22 -23.51
N PRO A 12 5.53 -10.38 -24.80
CA PRO A 12 6.43 -10.00 -25.90
C PRO A 12 6.89 -8.54 -25.79
N GLY A 13 8.21 -8.32 -25.86
CA GLY A 13 8.84 -7.00 -25.79
C GLY A 13 8.75 -6.27 -24.44
N ARG A 14 8.17 -6.88 -23.39
CA ARG A 14 7.90 -6.22 -22.09
C ARG A 14 8.27 -7.05 -20.85
N GLY A 15 8.92 -8.20 -21.02
CA GLY A 15 9.32 -9.06 -19.90
C GLY A 15 8.14 -9.82 -19.29
N SER A 16 8.01 -9.83 -17.96
CA SER A 16 6.90 -10.52 -17.28
C SER A 16 5.63 -9.66 -17.21
N GLY A 17 4.47 -10.29 -17.37
CA GLY A 17 3.16 -9.65 -17.21
C GLY A 17 2.22 -10.45 -16.30
N LEU A 18 1.08 -9.84 -15.97
CA LEU A 18 -0.05 -10.49 -15.33
C LEU A 18 -1.20 -10.62 -16.34
N ARG A 19 -1.84 -11.79 -16.42
CA ARG A 19 -2.99 -12.04 -17.31
C ARG A 19 -4.15 -12.63 -16.53
N ALA A 20 -5.38 -12.27 -16.90
CA ALA A 20 -6.59 -12.88 -16.36
C ALA A 20 -6.83 -14.26 -16.95
N LEU A 21 -7.11 -15.24 -16.08
CA LEU A 21 -7.46 -16.61 -16.44
C LEU A 21 -8.93 -16.75 -16.90
N ARG A 22 -9.73 -15.72 -16.66
CA ARG A 22 -11.12 -15.64 -17.09
C ARG A 22 -11.53 -14.19 -17.33
N ARG A 23 -12.71 -13.98 -17.91
CA ARG A 23 -13.30 -12.64 -18.06
C ARG A 23 -13.49 -11.98 -16.68
N ALA A 24 -12.96 -10.77 -16.54
CA ALA A 24 -13.18 -9.90 -15.38
C ALA A 24 -14.47 -9.09 -15.55
N ARG A 25 -15.19 -8.84 -14.46
CA ARG A 25 -16.35 -7.95 -14.43
C ARG A 25 -15.95 -6.55 -13.98
N LEU A 26 -16.75 -5.54 -14.36
CA LEU A 26 -16.56 -4.18 -13.86
C LEU A 26 -16.68 -4.16 -12.33
N GLY A 27 -15.72 -3.52 -11.66
CA GLY A 27 -15.65 -3.45 -10.20
C GLY A 27 -15.14 -4.72 -9.51
N GLU A 28 -14.75 -5.76 -10.25
CA GLU A 28 -14.27 -7.00 -9.66
C GLU A 28 -12.88 -6.83 -9.01
N LEU A 29 -12.73 -7.27 -7.76
CA LEU A 29 -11.43 -7.35 -7.09
C LEU A 29 -10.59 -8.49 -7.70
N LEU A 30 -9.52 -8.13 -8.41
CA LEU A 30 -8.61 -9.09 -9.03
C LEU A 30 -7.50 -9.55 -8.09
N TYR A 31 -6.94 -8.63 -7.30
CA TYR A 31 -5.84 -8.89 -6.39
C TYR A 31 -5.79 -7.86 -5.27
N ARG A 32 -5.32 -8.27 -4.09
CA ARG A 32 -4.96 -7.39 -2.98
C ARG A 32 -3.64 -7.87 -2.40
N ALA A 33 -2.77 -6.94 -2.06
CA ALA A 33 -1.57 -7.20 -1.28
C ALA A 33 -1.30 -6.06 -0.31
N GLU A 34 -0.73 -6.41 0.83
CA GLU A 34 -0.07 -5.46 1.71
C GLU A 34 1.28 -5.06 1.09
N PRO A 35 1.74 -3.80 1.27
CA PRO A 35 3.06 -3.40 0.83
C PRO A 35 4.14 -4.26 1.50
N PHE A 36 5.17 -4.67 0.75
CA PHE A 36 6.36 -5.28 1.34
C PHE A 36 7.04 -4.33 2.35
N ALA A 37 7.15 -3.06 1.95
CA ALA A 37 7.53 -1.94 2.79
C ALA A 37 6.88 -0.67 2.22
N CYS A 38 6.57 0.31 3.08
CA CYS A 38 6.08 1.61 2.67
C CYS A 38 6.49 2.70 3.68
N THR A 39 6.53 3.95 3.23
CA THR A 39 6.84 5.12 4.06
C THR A 39 6.11 6.34 3.53
N VAL A 40 5.88 7.35 4.37
CA VAL A 40 5.27 8.61 3.97
C VAL A 40 6.24 9.44 3.13
N THR A 41 5.75 10.02 2.04
CA THR A 41 6.52 10.94 1.20
C THR A 41 6.91 12.20 1.97
N LYS A 42 8.04 12.83 1.63
CA LYS A 42 8.51 14.08 2.25
C LYS A 42 7.43 15.17 2.32
N GLN A 43 6.64 15.34 1.27
CA GLN A 43 5.58 16.36 1.15
C GLN A 43 4.38 16.12 2.10
N ARG A 44 4.26 14.91 2.66
CA ARG A 44 3.15 14.52 3.54
C ARG A 44 3.60 14.27 4.97
N LEU A 45 4.90 14.42 5.27
CA LEU A 45 5.46 14.20 6.59
C LEU A 45 4.68 14.99 7.64
N GLY A 46 4.18 14.25 8.63
CA GLY A 46 3.46 14.80 9.75
C GLY A 46 2.08 15.40 9.46
N GLY A 47 1.55 15.22 8.25
CA GLY A 47 0.13 15.44 7.91
C GLY A 47 -0.69 14.16 7.79
N VAL A 48 -0.02 13.00 7.80
CA VAL A 48 -0.63 11.66 7.86
C VAL A 48 0.12 10.78 8.85
N CYS A 49 -0.52 9.73 9.33
CA CYS A 49 0.12 8.70 10.14
C CYS A 49 1.11 7.86 9.31
N GLU A 50 2.31 7.63 9.84
CA GLU A 50 3.37 6.85 9.19
C GLU A 50 3.00 5.38 8.92
N ARG A 51 2.11 4.79 9.72
CA ARG A 51 1.69 3.38 9.56
C ARG A 51 0.44 3.22 8.72
N CYS A 52 -0.65 3.91 9.06
CA CYS A 52 -1.95 3.69 8.41
C CYS A 52 -2.23 4.66 7.26
N LEU A 53 -1.35 5.66 7.03
CA LEU A 53 -1.44 6.67 5.98
C LEU A 53 -2.70 7.55 6.03
N ARG A 54 -3.50 7.46 7.11
CA ARG A 54 -4.70 8.28 7.31
C ARG A 54 -4.30 9.68 7.77
N ARG A 55 -5.08 10.67 7.31
CA ARG A 55 -5.03 12.04 7.83
C ARG A 55 -5.65 12.06 9.23
N ASN A 56 -5.05 12.84 10.12
CA ASN A 56 -5.58 13.14 11.43
C ASN A 56 -5.09 14.54 11.82
N GLU A 57 -5.95 15.34 12.42
CA GLU A 57 -5.62 16.71 12.86
C GLU A 57 -4.58 16.73 13.99
N ARG A 58 -4.51 15.67 14.79
CA ARG A 58 -3.64 15.56 15.96
C ARG A 58 -2.80 14.29 15.92
N LEU A 59 -1.70 14.35 15.17
CA LEU A 59 -0.74 13.26 15.13
C LEU A 59 0.29 13.37 16.26
N LEU A 60 0.53 12.26 16.95
CA LEU A 60 1.56 12.10 17.97
C LEU A 60 2.93 12.04 17.30
N ARG A 61 3.86 12.91 17.72
CA ARG A 61 5.23 12.93 17.21
C ARG A 61 6.09 11.91 17.96
N CYS A 62 6.83 11.07 17.23
CA CYS A 62 7.81 10.17 17.82
C CYS A 62 8.80 10.94 18.71
N SER A 63 8.97 10.49 19.96
CA SER A 63 9.83 11.17 20.93
C SER A 63 11.32 11.02 20.63
N GLN A 64 11.74 9.99 19.89
CA GLN A 64 13.14 9.74 19.58
C GLN A 64 13.59 10.53 18.34
N CYS A 65 13.03 10.23 17.16
CA CYS A 65 13.48 10.86 15.91
C CYS A 65 12.87 12.24 15.65
N LYS A 66 11.75 12.59 16.31
CA LYS A 66 10.97 13.83 16.09
C LYS A 66 10.42 14.05 14.66
N ILE A 67 10.58 13.08 13.76
CA ILE A 67 10.14 13.14 12.37
C ILE A 67 8.81 12.38 12.20
N ALA A 68 8.82 11.08 12.51
CA ALA A 68 7.66 10.20 12.35
C ALA A 68 6.47 10.66 13.20
N ARG A 69 5.26 10.60 12.65
CA ARG A 69 4.02 10.91 13.38
C ARG A 69 2.95 9.84 13.21
N TYR A 70 2.16 9.62 14.27
CA TYR A 70 1.19 8.53 14.36
C TYR A 70 -0.17 9.01 14.86
N CYS A 71 -1.26 8.35 14.49
CA CYS A 71 -2.58 8.72 14.99
C CYS A 71 -2.80 8.33 16.46
N ASP A 72 -2.11 7.30 16.94
CA ASP A 72 -2.20 6.75 18.28
C ASP A 72 -0.99 5.84 18.57
N THR A 73 -0.93 5.29 19.78
CA THR A 73 0.10 4.35 20.25
C THR A 73 0.03 2.98 19.60
N ARG A 74 -1.06 2.62 18.91
CA ARG A 74 -1.17 1.35 18.16
C ARG A 74 -0.52 1.46 16.79
N CYS A 75 -0.55 2.65 16.19
CA CYS A 75 0.14 2.93 14.95
C CYS A 75 1.62 3.27 15.11
N GLN A 76 2.01 3.79 16.28
CA GLN A 76 3.41 4.01 16.66
C GLN A 76 4.14 2.70 16.91
#